data_AF-A0A834IY85-F1
#
_entry.id   AF-A0A834IY85-F1
#
_cell.length_a   1.000
_cell.length_b   1.000
_cell.length_c   1.000
_cell.angle_alpha   90.00
_cell.angle_beta   90.00
_cell.angle_gamma   90.00
#
_symmetry.space_group_name_H-M   'P 1'
#
loop_
_entity.id
_entity.type
_entity.pdbx_description
1 polymer ?
#
loop_
_entity_poly.entity_id
_entity_poly.type
_entity_poly.pdbx_seq_one_letter_code
_entity_poly.pdbx_strand_id
1 'polypeptide(L)'
;METDACMFCSMEIPIVELARHENAHREEQMLHAKRKRRKKRRKETLKKKEKKICTVCGDYFANMYSHMASHSDERKYCCDQCGGTFKLKVHLQKHQLVHTPVGKYVCTVCEKAVKTPYSLKVHMRTHEGVKPFACVLCNRRFSTKQGRDKHLKNPKLRCLTPHFLADFV
;
A
#
# COMPACT_ATOMS: atom_id res chain seq x y z
N MET A 1 14.79 31.77 34.44
CA MET A 1 13.69 30.80 34.28
C MET A 1 14.25 29.46 34.69
N GLU A 2 13.66 28.79 35.67
CA GLU A 2 14.17 27.49 36.14
C GLU A 2 13.84 26.39 35.11
N THR A 3 14.86 25.66 34.67
CA THR A 3 14.80 24.56 33.70
C THR A 3 15.32 23.28 34.33
N ASP A 4 14.86 22.13 33.84
CA ASP A 4 15.36 20.81 34.24
C ASP A 4 15.32 19.86 33.02
N ALA A 5 16.10 18.78 33.07
CA ALA A 5 16.30 17.87 31.95
C ALA A 5 15.20 16.80 31.87
N CYS A 6 14.59 16.64 30.70
CA CYS A 6 13.64 15.56 30.44
C CYS A 6 14.29 14.17 30.57
N MET A 7 13.69 13.29 31.36
CA MET A 7 14.23 11.94 31.59
C MET A 7 14.18 11.00 30.37
N PHE A 8 13.46 11.38 29.30
CA PHE A 8 13.27 10.54 28.11
C PHE A 8 14.11 10.96 26.89
N CYS A 9 14.44 12.25 26.78
CA CYS A 9 15.19 12.79 25.63
C CYS A 9 16.37 13.70 26.02
N SER A 10 16.59 13.92 27.32
CA SER A 10 17.68 14.75 27.86
C SER A 10 17.69 16.21 27.38
N MET A 11 16.58 16.70 26.83
CA MET A 11 16.40 18.13 26.52
C MET A 11 16.11 18.92 27.80
N GLU A 12 16.67 20.13 27.93
CA GLU A 12 16.32 21.07 29.01
C GLU A 12 14.97 21.75 28.72
N ILE A 13 14.07 21.70 29.70
CA ILE A 13 12.70 22.17 29.57
C ILE A 13 12.35 23.01 30.81
N PRO A 14 11.59 24.11 30.66
CA PRO A 14 11.08 24.85 31.81
C PRO A 14 10.34 23.92 32.78
N ILE A 15 10.65 24.00 34.08
CA ILE A 15 10.10 23.07 35.11
C ILE A 15 8.57 23.01 35.05
N VAL A 16 7.91 24.14 34.79
CA VAL A 16 6.44 24.25 34.66
C VAL A 16 5.84 23.43 33.50
N GLU A 17 6.63 23.14 32.46
CA GLU A 17 6.21 22.37 31.28
C GLU A 17 6.79 20.94 31.25
N LEU A 18 7.78 20.65 32.09
CA LEU A 18 8.48 19.36 32.12
C LEU A 18 7.52 18.17 32.32
N ALA A 19 6.61 18.25 33.30
CA ALA A 19 5.65 17.19 33.56
C ALA A 19 4.74 16.90 32.36
N ARG A 20 4.31 17.94 31.64
CA ARG A 20 3.49 17.81 30.42
C ARG A 20 4.30 17.17 29.29
N HIS A 21 5.53 17.61 29.10
CA HIS A 21 6.43 17.06 28.10
C HIS A 21 6.76 15.58 28.33
N GLU A 22 7.06 15.19 29.56
CA GLU A 22 7.31 13.80 29.92
C GLU A 22 6.09 12.90 29.77
N ASN A 23 4.90 13.43 30.07
CA ASN A 23 3.65 12.71 29.83
C ASN A 23 3.43 12.48 28.33
N ALA A 24 3.77 13.43 27.47
CA ALA A 24 3.71 13.24 26.02
C ALA A 24 4.62 12.07 25.56
N HIS A 25 5.85 11.96 26.08
CA HIS A 25 6.71 10.80 25.80
C HIS A 25 6.07 9.48 26.25
N ARG A 26 5.50 9.43 27.45
CA ARG A 26 4.81 8.23 27.95
C ARG A 26 3.62 7.86 27.06
N GLU A 27 2.82 8.83 26.62
CA GLU A 27 1.70 8.61 25.71
C GLU A 27 2.15 8.08 24.34
N GLU A 28 3.21 8.66 23.77
CA GLU A 28 3.80 8.20 22.51
C GLU A 28 4.35 6.77 22.62
N GLN A 29 5.06 6.46 23.71
CA GLN A 29 5.55 5.12 24.01
C GLN A 29 4.39 4.12 24.14
N MET A 30 3.32 4.49 24.84
CA MET A 30 2.11 3.68 24.94
C MET A 30 1.43 3.47 23.57
N LEU A 31 1.33 4.52 22.75
CA LEU A 31 0.76 4.44 21.40
C LEU A 31 1.60 3.53 20.50
N HIS A 32 2.93 3.62 20.58
CA HIS A 32 3.85 2.72 19.88
C HIS A 32 3.69 1.27 20.33
N ALA A 33 3.60 1.03 21.64
CA ALA A 33 3.35 -0.29 22.20
C ALA A 33 1.99 -0.85 21.74
N LYS A 34 0.92 -0.05 21.77
CA LYS A 34 -0.41 -0.40 21.23
C LYS A 34 -0.34 -0.77 19.75
N ARG A 35 0.36 0.03 18.93
CA ARG A 35 0.58 -0.23 17.50
C ARG A 35 1.34 -1.55 17.28
N LYS A 36 2.41 -1.82 18.05
CA LYS A 36 3.18 -3.08 18.01
C LYS A 36 2.31 -4.29 18.37
N ARG A 37 1.55 -4.22 19.49
CA ARG A 37 0.61 -5.27 19.91
C ARG A 37 -0.45 -5.55 18.85
N ARG A 38 -1.05 -4.50 18.26
CA ARG A 38 -2.04 -4.65 17.16
C ARG A 38 -1.43 -5.31 15.92
N LYS A 39 -0.20 -4.95 15.54
CA LYS A 39 0.51 -5.59 14.42
C LYS A 39 0.79 -7.07 14.71
N LYS A 40 1.23 -7.42 15.93
CA LYS A 40 1.46 -8.81 16.36
C LYS A 40 0.16 -9.62 16.28
N ARG A 41 -0.91 -9.15 16.93
CA ARG A 41 -2.24 -9.79 16.87
C ARG A 41 -2.72 -10.00 15.44
N ARG A 42 -2.59 -9.00 14.56
CA ARG A 42 -2.97 -9.12 13.14
C ARG A 42 -2.17 -10.21 12.42
N LYS A 43 -0.85 -10.31 12.66
CA LYS A 43 -0.01 -11.37 12.08
C LYS A 43 -0.42 -12.76 12.58
N GLU A 44 -0.72 -12.89 13.86
CA GLU A 44 -1.21 -14.15 14.45
C GLU A 44 -2.57 -14.55 13.86
N THR A 45 -3.51 -13.61 13.74
CA THR A 45 -4.80 -13.86 13.08
C THR A 45 -4.63 -14.28 11.62
N LEU A 46 -3.70 -13.67 10.88
CA LEU A 46 -3.39 -14.05 9.51
C LEU A 46 -2.75 -15.45 9.42
N LYS A 47 -1.91 -15.83 10.39
CA LYS A 47 -1.26 -17.15 10.46
C LYS A 47 -2.27 -18.26 10.79
N LYS A 48 -3.21 -18.01 11.70
CA LYS A 48 -4.30 -18.94 12.05
C LYS A 48 -5.37 -19.06 10.95
N LYS A 49 -5.40 -18.14 9.98
CA LYS A 49 -6.42 -18.14 8.93
C LYS A 49 -6.15 -19.27 7.93
N GLU A 50 -6.91 -20.34 8.04
CA GLU A 50 -6.87 -21.48 7.13
C GLU A 50 -7.21 -21.04 5.69
N LYS A 51 -6.42 -21.53 4.74
CA LYS A 51 -6.70 -21.35 3.32
C LYS A 51 -7.60 -22.49 2.86
N LYS A 52 -8.63 -22.15 2.10
CA LYS A 52 -9.54 -23.11 1.50
C LYS A 52 -9.14 -23.36 0.06
N ILE A 53 -9.23 -24.62 -0.38
CA ILE A 53 -9.03 -24.99 -1.78
C ILE A 53 -10.22 -24.51 -2.62
N CYS A 54 -9.95 -23.93 -3.79
CA CYS A 54 -10.97 -23.61 -4.78
C CYS A 54 -11.30 -24.87 -5.58
N THR A 55 -12.58 -25.22 -5.67
CA THR A 55 -13.02 -26.39 -6.44
C THR A 55 -12.95 -26.18 -7.96
N VAL A 56 -12.81 -24.94 -8.42
CA VAL A 56 -12.77 -24.60 -9.85
C VAL A 56 -11.34 -24.63 -10.40
N CYS A 57 -10.35 -24.09 -9.67
CA CYS A 57 -8.96 -24.03 -10.14
C CYS A 57 -7.95 -24.81 -9.28
N GLY A 58 -8.38 -25.42 -8.17
CA GLY A 58 -7.51 -26.22 -7.29
C GLY A 58 -6.56 -25.40 -6.40
N ASP A 59 -6.56 -24.07 -6.51
CA ASP A 59 -5.66 -23.19 -5.75
C ASP A 59 -6.17 -22.87 -4.34
N TYR A 60 -5.26 -22.48 -3.45
CA TYR A 60 -5.55 -22.22 -2.03
C TYR A 60 -5.70 -20.73 -1.72
N PHE A 61 -6.86 -20.32 -1.21
CA PHE A 61 -7.15 -18.92 -0.87
C PHE A 61 -7.63 -18.73 0.56
N ALA A 62 -7.14 -17.68 1.21
CA ALA A 62 -7.58 -17.27 2.54
C ALA A 62 -8.93 -16.52 2.54
N ASN A 63 -9.43 -16.10 1.37
CA ASN A 63 -10.75 -15.48 1.22
C ASN A 63 -11.44 -16.03 -0.03
N MET A 64 -12.13 -17.16 0.15
CA MET A 64 -12.82 -17.85 -0.93
C MET A 64 -13.89 -16.97 -1.59
N TYR A 65 -14.67 -16.22 -0.80
CA TYR A 65 -15.71 -15.32 -1.34
C TYR A 65 -15.14 -14.32 -2.36
N SER A 66 -14.05 -13.64 -2.03
CA SER A 66 -13.44 -12.69 -2.96
C SER A 66 -12.77 -13.36 -4.15
N HIS A 67 -12.26 -14.58 -3.97
CA HIS A 67 -11.62 -15.34 -5.04
C HIS A 67 -12.66 -15.85 -6.03
N MET A 68 -13.81 -16.36 -5.59
CA MET A 68 -14.86 -16.86 -6.50
C MET A 68 -15.35 -15.78 -7.48
N ALA A 69 -15.23 -14.51 -7.12
CA ALA A 69 -15.50 -13.39 -8.04
C ALA A 69 -14.53 -13.32 -9.25
N SER A 70 -13.41 -14.05 -9.27
CA SER A 70 -12.57 -14.17 -10.47
C SER A 70 -13.07 -15.24 -11.45
N HIS A 71 -13.82 -16.23 -10.97
CA HIS A 71 -14.41 -17.27 -11.82
C HIS A 71 -15.75 -16.85 -12.43
N SER A 72 -16.47 -15.94 -11.76
CA SER A 72 -17.74 -15.43 -12.24
C SER A 72 -17.55 -14.10 -12.98
N ASP A 73 -18.33 -13.86 -14.03
CA ASP A 73 -18.46 -12.55 -14.69
C ASP A 73 -19.54 -11.65 -14.09
N GLU A 74 -20.20 -12.13 -13.04
CA GLU A 74 -21.23 -11.38 -12.33
C GLU A 74 -20.64 -10.13 -11.64
N ARG A 75 -21.15 -8.96 -12.02
CA ARG A 75 -20.77 -7.66 -11.46
C ARG A 75 -21.89 -7.10 -10.59
N LYS A 76 -21.98 -7.62 -9.36
CA LYS A 76 -23.05 -7.32 -8.39
C LYS A 76 -23.12 -5.88 -7.89
N TYR A 77 -22.04 -5.11 -8.04
CA TYR A 77 -21.92 -3.79 -7.42
C TYR A 77 -21.91 -2.71 -8.49
N CYS A 78 -22.96 -1.89 -8.55
CA CYS A 78 -23.08 -0.80 -9.51
C CYS A 78 -22.73 0.55 -8.87
N CYS A 79 -22.19 1.47 -9.66
CA CYS A 79 -22.00 2.85 -9.28
C CYS A 79 -23.20 3.68 -9.73
N ASP A 80 -23.90 4.28 -8.77
CA ASP A 80 -25.11 5.07 -9.05
C ASP A 80 -24.84 6.34 -9.87
N GLN A 81 -23.59 6.81 -9.91
CA GLN A 81 -23.22 8.06 -10.60
C GLN A 81 -22.86 7.87 -12.07
N CYS A 82 -22.35 6.70 -12.47
CA CYS A 82 -21.91 6.46 -13.86
C CYS A 82 -22.33 5.11 -14.42
N GLY A 83 -23.09 4.30 -13.68
CA GLY A 83 -23.50 2.95 -14.08
C GLY A 83 -22.36 1.94 -14.12
N GLY A 84 -21.14 2.30 -13.71
CA GLY A 84 -19.99 1.40 -13.71
C GLY A 84 -20.21 0.20 -12.79
N THR A 85 -19.97 -1.02 -13.29
CA THR A 85 -20.24 -2.26 -12.55
C THR A 85 -18.94 -2.96 -12.10
N PHE A 86 -18.98 -3.57 -10.92
CA PHE A 86 -17.81 -4.16 -10.25
C PHE A 86 -18.16 -5.52 -9.63
N LYS A 87 -17.19 -6.44 -9.67
CA LYS A 87 -17.33 -7.79 -9.07
C LYS A 87 -17.25 -7.78 -7.54
N LEU A 88 -16.60 -6.78 -6.93
CA LEU A 88 -16.40 -6.67 -5.48
C LEU A 88 -16.75 -5.28 -4.95
N LYS A 89 -17.38 -5.20 -3.77
CA LYS A 89 -17.73 -3.95 -3.07
C LYS A 89 -16.53 -3.03 -2.87
N VAL A 90 -15.37 -3.61 -2.52
CA VAL A 90 -14.12 -2.86 -2.30
C VAL A 90 -13.60 -2.19 -3.59
N HIS A 91 -13.95 -2.73 -4.76
CA HIS A 91 -13.59 -2.11 -6.04
C HIS A 91 -14.53 -0.95 -6.37
N LEU A 92 -15.84 -1.12 -6.14
CA LEU A 92 -16.81 -0.03 -6.24
C LEU A 92 -16.43 1.15 -5.32
N GLN A 93 -16.11 0.88 -4.05
CA GLN A 93 -15.70 1.92 -3.09
C GLN A 93 -14.46 2.70 -3.55
N LYS A 94 -13.47 2.01 -4.13
CA LYS A 94 -12.29 2.67 -4.70
C LYS A 94 -12.64 3.50 -5.93
N HIS A 95 -13.53 2.97 -6.79
CA HIS A 95 -13.99 3.66 -7.98
C HIS A 95 -14.78 4.93 -7.62
N GLN A 96 -15.60 4.92 -6.58
CA GLN A 96 -16.33 6.11 -6.11
C GLN A 96 -15.41 7.30 -5.80
N LEU A 97 -14.14 7.06 -5.45
CA LEU A 97 -13.16 8.12 -5.28
C LEU A 97 -12.88 8.89 -6.58
N VAL A 98 -13.09 8.28 -7.75
CA VAL A 98 -12.97 8.95 -9.05
C VAL A 98 -13.97 10.10 -9.16
N HIS A 99 -15.17 9.92 -8.62
CA HIS A 99 -16.19 10.98 -8.60
C HIS A 99 -15.99 12.01 -7.49
N THR A 100 -15.15 11.72 -6.50
CA THR A 100 -14.78 12.72 -5.50
C THR A 100 -13.77 13.69 -6.13
N PRO A 101 -14.06 15.00 -6.22
CA PRO A 101 -13.15 15.98 -6.82
C PRO A 101 -11.91 16.22 -5.95
N VAL A 102 -12.03 16.04 -4.63
CA VAL A 102 -10.96 16.31 -3.68
C VAL A 102 -10.15 15.05 -3.36
N GLY A 103 -8.84 15.10 -3.61
CA GLY A 103 -7.91 14.10 -3.09
C GLY A 103 -7.74 14.25 -1.58
N LYS A 104 -8.06 13.22 -0.81
CA LYS A 104 -7.96 13.25 0.68
C LYS A 104 -6.52 13.24 1.21
N TYR A 105 -5.56 12.90 0.38
CA TYR A 105 -4.17 12.67 0.79
C TYR A 105 -3.27 13.69 0.11
N VAL A 106 -2.76 14.65 0.89
CA VAL A 106 -1.95 15.76 0.37
C VAL A 106 -0.47 15.40 0.45
N CYS A 107 0.27 15.69 -0.61
CA CYS A 107 1.72 15.63 -0.61
C CYS A 107 2.31 16.78 0.20
N THR A 108 3.18 16.49 1.17
CA THR A 108 3.82 17.53 1.99
C THR A 108 4.91 18.31 1.27
N VAL A 109 5.34 17.87 0.07
CA VAL A 109 6.43 18.50 -0.69
C VAL A 109 5.91 19.44 -1.78
N CYS A 110 4.84 19.05 -2.48
CA CYS A 110 4.29 19.84 -3.59
C CYS A 110 2.78 20.09 -3.47
N GLU A 111 2.20 19.85 -2.30
CA GLU A 111 0.79 20.10 -1.94
C GLU A 111 -0.24 19.38 -2.84
N LYS A 112 0.23 18.47 -3.69
CA LYS A 112 -0.64 17.73 -4.60
C LYS A 112 -1.55 16.78 -3.82
N ALA A 113 -2.85 16.97 -3.99
CA ALA A 113 -3.89 16.10 -3.45
C ALA A 113 -4.08 14.84 -4.31
N VAL A 114 -4.05 13.67 -3.69
CA VAL A 114 -4.33 12.38 -4.33
C VAL A 114 -5.42 11.60 -3.59
N LYS A 115 -6.09 10.70 -4.32
CA LYS A 115 -7.32 10.05 -3.87
C LYS A 115 -7.10 8.87 -2.91
N THR A 116 -5.92 8.26 -2.92
CA THR A 116 -5.62 7.06 -2.11
C THR A 116 -4.28 7.19 -1.37
N PRO A 117 -4.10 6.52 -0.22
CA PRO A 117 -2.83 6.55 0.50
C PRO A 117 -1.73 5.80 -0.27
N TYR A 118 -2.09 4.78 -1.05
CA TYR A 118 -1.16 4.06 -1.92
C TYR A 118 -0.64 4.97 -3.04
N SER A 119 -1.52 5.76 -3.69
CA SER A 119 -1.09 6.72 -4.70
C SER A 119 -0.18 7.80 -4.12
N LEU A 120 -0.42 8.23 -2.86
CA LEU A 120 0.48 9.19 -2.20
C LEU A 120 1.86 8.58 -2.00
N LYS A 121 1.94 7.35 -1.46
CA LYS A 121 3.22 6.65 -1.27
C LYS A 121 3.99 6.46 -2.59
N VAL A 122 3.29 6.12 -3.68
CA VAL A 122 3.91 6.00 -5.01
C VAL A 122 4.34 7.37 -5.52
N HIS A 123 3.55 8.41 -5.29
CA HIS A 123 3.89 9.78 -5.64
C HIS A 123 5.13 10.27 -4.89
N MET A 124 5.29 9.99 -3.60
CA MET A 124 6.49 10.39 -2.85
C MET A 124 7.78 9.84 -3.46
N ARG A 125 7.74 8.68 -4.13
CA ARG A 125 8.89 8.13 -4.86
C ARG A 125 9.36 9.02 -6.02
N THR A 126 8.52 9.91 -6.55
CA THR A 126 8.94 10.85 -7.59
C THR A 126 9.81 11.96 -7.02
N HIS A 127 9.57 12.36 -5.78
CA HIS A 127 10.40 13.33 -5.06
C HIS A 127 11.73 12.72 -4.63
N GLU A 128 11.70 11.47 -4.15
CA GLU A 128 12.91 10.74 -3.73
C GLU A 128 13.70 10.15 -4.92
N GLY A 129 13.18 10.22 -6.15
CA GLY A 129 13.77 9.56 -7.33
C GLY A 129 13.78 8.01 -7.27
N VAL A 130 13.14 7.40 -6.27
CA VAL A 130 13.22 5.95 -6.01
C VAL A 130 12.38 5.15 -7.00
N LYS A 131 13.03 4.30 -7.80
CA LYS A 131 12.38 3.35 -8.72
C LYS A 131 12.72 1.91 -8.34
N PRO A 132 11.95 1.29 -7.42
CA PRO A 132 12.34 0.03 -6.80
C PRO A 132 12.09 -1.19 -7.71
N PHE A 133 11.33 -1.04 -8.79
CA PHE A 133 10.98 -2.15 -9.68
C PHE A 133 11.82 -2.09 -10.95
N ALA A 134 12.78 -2.99 -11.11
CA ALA A 134 13.54 -3.14 -12.35
C ALA A 134 12.91 -4.19 -13.26
N CYS A 135 12.96 -3.95 -14.58
CA CYS A 135 12.78 -4.98 -15.58
C CYS A 135 14.00 -5.91 -15.57
N VAL A 136 13.78 -7.22 -15.48
CA VAL A 136 14.87 -8.20 -15.46
C VAL A 136 15.57 -8.36 -16.81
N LEU A 137 14.89 -8.00 -17.90
CA LEU A 137 15.40 -8.17 -19.26
C LEU A 137 16.21 -6.97 -19.76
N CYS A 138 15.78 -5.75 -19.44
CA CYS A 138 16.39 -4.52 -19.96
C CYS A 138 16.84 -3.54 -18.85
N ASN A 139 16.78 -3.95 -17.58
CA ASN A 139 17.14 -3.14 -16.41
C ASN A 139 16.41 -1.80 -16.23
N ARG A 140 15.40 -1.50 -17.07
CA ARG A 140 14.59 -0.29 -16.94
C ARG A 140 13.87 -0.26 -15.60
N ARG A 141 13.96 0.88 -14.89
CA ARG A 141 13.39 1.03 -13.54
C ARG A 141 12.04 1.77 -13.57
N PHE A 142 11.13 1.33 -12.72
CA PHE A 142 9.76 1.81 -12.61
C PHE A 142 9.44 2.17 -11.15
N SER A 143 8.60 3.19 -10.96
CA SER A 143 8.09 3.60 -9.65
C SER A 143 6.99 2.67 -9.12
N THR A 144 6.40 1.84 -9.98
CA THR A 144 5.34 0.88 -9.63
C THR A 144 5.56 -0.49 -10.27
N LYS A 145 5.12 -1.55 -9.56
CA LYS A 145 5.13 -2.93 -10.08
C LYS A 145 4.28 -3.04 -11.36
N GLN A 146 3.09 -2.44 -11.35
CA GLN A 146 2.17 -2.50 -12.50
C GLN A 146 2.77 -1.83 -13.74
N GLY A 147 3.51 -0.72 -13.60
CA GLY A 147 4.21 -0.08 -14.71
C GLY A 147 5.25 -1.02 -15.35
N ARG A 148 6.05 -1.69 -14.51
CA ARG A 148 6.99 -2.73 -14.96
C ARG A 148 6.26 -3.91 -15.61
N ASP A 149 5.19 -4.40 -15.02
CA ASP A 149 4.46 -5.57 -15.54
C ASP A 149 3.79 -5.26 -16.89
N LYS A 150 3.25 -4.05 -17.08
CA LYS A 150 2.76 -3.57 -18.39
C LYS A 150 3.88 -3.48 -19.43
N HIS A 151 5.08 -3.05 -19.01
CA HIS A 151 6.25 -3.02 -19.86
C HIS A 151 6.68 -4.43 -20.29
N LEU A 152 6.72 -5.39 -19.36
CA LEU A 152 7.04 -6.80 -19.66
C LEU A 152 6.04 -7.46 -20.62
N LYS A 153 4.77 -7.10 -20.52
CA LYS A 153 3.69 -7.64 -21.38
C LYS A 153 3.58 -6.96 -22.74
N ASN A 154 4.31 -5.89 -22.98
CA ASN A 154 4.21 -5.14 -24.24
C ASN A 154 5.37 -5.53 -25.18
N PRO A 155 5.13 -6.33 -26.23
CA PRO A 155 6.17 -6.74 -27.16
C PRO A 155 6.78 -5.58 -27.96
N LYS A 156 6.08 -4.44 -28.07
CA LYS A 156 6.59 -3.22 -28.74
C LYS A 156 7.56 -2.43 -27.87
N LEU A 157 7.49 -2.58 -26.54
CA LEU A 157 8.48 -2.02 -25.62
C LEU A 157 9.64 -3.01 -25.52
N ARG A 158 10.38 -3.18 -26.62
CA ARG A 158 11.51 -4.10 -26.77
C ARG A 158 12.36 -4.13 -25.51
N CYS A 159 12.11 -5.11 -24.66
CA CYS A 159 13.16 -5.60 -23.79
C CYS A 159 14.06 -6.37 -24.75
N LEU A 160 15.18 -5.78 -25.15
CA LEU A 160 16.18 -6.50 -25.94
C LEU A 160 16.59 -7.71 -25.10
N THR A 161 16.04 -8.87 -25.43
CA THR A 161 16.49 -10.15 -24.88
C THR A 161 17.90 -10.39 -25.40
N PRO A 162 18.91 -10.63 -24.55
CA PRO A 162 19.99 -11.50 -24.98
C PRO A 162 19.34 -12.86 -25.26
N HIS A 163 19.56 -13.40 -26.45
CA HIS A 163 19.21 -14.77 -26.82
C HIS A 163 19.50 -15.74 -25.65
N PHE A 164 18.45 -16.33 -25.08
CA PHE A 164 18.51 -17.73 -24.69
C PHE A 164 18.03 -18.51 -25.93
N LEU A 165 18.95 -18.74 -26.87
CA LEU A 165 18.86 -19.86 -27.78
C LEU A 165 19.84 -20.91 -27.26
N ALA A 166 19.32 -21.79 -26.41
CA ALA A 166 19.76 -23.17 -26.43
C ALA A 166 18.72 -23.94 -27.24
N ASP A 167 19.22 -24.86 -28.08
CA ASP A 167 18.53 -25.93 -28.79
C ASP A 167 17.94 -25.61 -30.18
N PHE A 168 18.81 -25.51 -31.19
CA PHE A 168 18.74 -26.29 -32.44
C PHE A 168 20.08 -26.20 -33.20
N VAL A 169 20.89 -27.26 -33.01
CA VAL A 169 21.92 -27.94 -33.85
C VAL A 169 23.02 -28.45 -32.93
#